data_AF-A0A954F1R7-F1
#
_entry.id   AF-A0A954F1R7-F1
#
_cell.length_a   1.000
_cell.length_b   1.000
_cell.length_c   1.000
_cell.angle_alpha   90.00
_cell.angle_beta   90.00
_cell.angle_gamma   90.00
#
_symmetry.space_group_name_H-M   'P 1'
#
loop_
_entity.id
_entity.type
_entity.pdbx_description
1 polymer ?
#
loop_
_entity_poly.entity_id
_entity_poly.type
_entity_poly.pdbx_seq_one_letter_code
_entity_poly.pdbx_strand_id
1 'polypeptide(L)'
;MAGLVTTFGAGAMTNSIGEIRDADFLFVIGSNTSEAHPIIAMEMKRAVHRGATMVVADPRRIFMATMAEKYLQIKPGSDVWLLNAMAHVIIEEDLIDHDFVAKHTENFEAVKEAVKKYTPEAAEEHTGVHPDDLRWTARKYATTEKAGIYYTLGITEHSHGTDNVYALANLVLMTGHLGKPSSGMNPLRGQNNVQGANDAGATPVFYPGYQSVSDPAARAKYEAAWGVKLGAEPGLNLNQMMKTLGDQIRGLFILGEDIVLSEPNVSHVEEGLNALDFLVIQEPFLNETSRYADVIFPSSVFAEKDG
;
A
#
# COMPACT_ATOMS: atom_id res chain seq x y z
N MET A 1 -5.18 -11.94 6.24
CA MET A 1 -5.23 -10.47 6.11
C MET A 1 -3.91 -9.89 6.59
N ALA A 2 -3.44 -8.82 5.96
CA ALA A 2 -2.16 -8.19 6.28
C ALA A 2 -2.24 -6.67 6.08
N GLY A 3 -1.33 -5.92 6.68
CA GLY A 3 -1.19 -4.47 6.51
C GLY A 3 -2.35 -3.69 7.12
N LEU A 4 -2.75 -2.59 6.46
CA LEU A 4 -3.70 -1.61 6.99
C LEU A 4 -5.05 -2.19 7.43
N VAL A 5 -5.56 -3.23 6.78
CA VAL A 5 -6.83 -3.86 7.18
C VAL A 5 -6.72 -4.46 8.58
N THR A 6 -5.58 -5.05 8.92
CA THR A 6 -5.34 -5.61 10.25
C THR A 6 -5.20 -4.51 11.32
N THR A 7 -4.64 -3.35 10.95
CA THR A 7 -4.34 -2.27 11.90
C THR A 7 -5.46 -1.26 12.07
N PHE A 8 -6.11 -0.83 10.98
CA PHE A 8 -7.16 0.21 10.97
C PHE A 8 -8.55 -0.34 10.61
N GLY A 9 -8.67 -1.60 10.20
CA GLY A 9 -9.91 -2.18 9.70
C GLY A 9 -10.18 -1.90 8.21
N ALA A 10 -9.40 -1.04 7.55
CA ALA A 10 -9.54 -0.72 6.13
C ALA A 10 -8.18 -0.46 5.46
N GLY A 11 -8.05 -0.85 4.18
CA GLY A 11 -6.84 -0.66 3.38
C GLY A 11 -6.86 0.52 2.41
N ALA A 12 -7.80 1.45 2.59
CA ALA A 12 -7.92 2.66 1.78
C ALA A 12 -6.99 3.79 2.28
N MET A 13 -6.87 4.86 1.50
CA MET A 13 -6.34 6.11 2.05
C MET A 13 -7.22 6.58 3.21
N THR A 14 -6.57 7.02 4.28
CA THR A 14 -7.27 7.51 5.48
C THR A 14 -7.83 8.92 5.30
N ASN A 15 -7.24 9.72 4.41
CA ASN A 15 -7.66 11.08 4.09
C ASN A 15 -7.84 11.28 2.58
N SER A 16 -8.62 12.30 2.21
CA SER A 16 -8.94 12.60 0.81
C SER A 16 -7.76 13.25 0.09
N ILE A 17 -7.63 13.02 -1.22
CA ILE A 17 -6.59 13.68 -2.07
C ILE A 17 -6.64 15.21 -1.95
N GLY A 18 -7.86 15.77 -1.85
CA GLY A 18 -8.05 17.21 -1.71
C GLY A 18 -7.45 17.81 -0.43
N GLU A 19 -7.30 17.01 0.64
CA GLU A 19 -6.77 17.47 1.93
C GLU A 19 -5.25 17.62 1.94
N ILE A 20 -4.56 17.00 0.96
CA ILE A 20 -3.09 17.02 0.86
C ILE A 20 -2.56 18.45 0.76
N ARG A 21 -3.29 19.33 0.05
CA ARG A 21 -2.90 20.73 -0.14
C ARG A 21 -2.85 21.54 1.16
N ASP A 22 -3.51 21.06 2.20
CA ASP A 22 -3.68 21.71 3.51
C ASP A 22 -2.83 21.04 4.61
N ALA A 23 -2.05 20.01 4.28
CA ALA A 23 -1.08 19.41 5.18
C ALA A 23 0.06 20.37 5.49
N ASP A 24 0.66 20.22 6.66
CA ASP A 24 1.81 21.02 7.13
C ASP A 24 3.11 20.19 7.17
N PHE A 25 3.00 18.85 7.17
CA PHE A 25 4.11 17.93 6.98
C PHE A 25 3.74 16.79 6.02
N LEU A 26 4.60 16.56 5.03
CA LEU A 26 4.45 15.51 4.01
C LEU A 26 5.62 14.55 4.10
N PHE A 27 5.39 13.33 4.58
CA PHE A 27 6.39 12.26 4.51
C PHE A 27 6.13 11.39 3.28
N VAL A 28 6.90 11.61 2.22
CA VAL A 28 6.80 10.85 0.98
C VAL A 28 7.85 9.75 1.01
N ILE A 29 7.43 8.49 1.11
CA ILE A 29 8.34 7.35 1.24
C ILE A 29 8.02 6.26 0.21
N GLY A 30 9.05 5.79 -0.50
CA GLY A 30 8.90 4.74 -1.51
C GLY A 30 7.91 5.11 -2.62
N SER A 31 7.89 6.38 -3.04
CA SER A 31 6.97 6.91 -4.04
C SER A 31 7.62 7.95 -4.96
N ASN A 32 7.56 7.72 -6.27
CA ASN A 32 7.84 8.75 -7.28
C ASN A 32 6.54 9.46 -7.71
N THR A 33 5.91 10.17 -6.76
CA THR A 33 4.56 10.74 -6.92
C THR A 33 4.44 11.67 -8.13
N SER A 34 5.51 12.40 -8.48
CA SER A 34 5.50 13.32 -9.64
C SER A 34 5.30 12.63 -10.98
N GLU A 35 5.77 11.39 -11.12
CA GLU A 35 5.62 10.61 -12.36
C GLU A 35 4.38 9.71 -12.29
N ALA A 36 4.17 9.03 -11.17
CA ALA A 36 3.08 8.06 -11.02
C ALA A 36 1.71 8.73 -10.79
N HIS A 37 1.68 9.87 -10.09
CA HIS A 37 0.44 10.56 -9.70
C HIS A 37 0.55 12.08 -9.86
N PRO A 38 0.67 12.63 -11.08
CA PRO A 38 0.95 14.06 -11.30
C PRO A 38 -0.04 15.02 -10.61
N ILE A 39 -1.32 14.63 -10.51
CA ILE A 39 -2.35 15.42 -9.82
C ILE A 39 -2.14 15.41 -8.30
N ILE A 40 -1.78 14.28 -7.70
CA ILE A 40 -1.43 14.20 -6.27
C ILE A 40 -0.17 15.02 -6.00
N ALA A 41 0.85 14.91 -6.87
CA ALA A 41 2.04 15.73 -6.78
C ALA A 41 1.73 17.23 -6.87
N MET A 42 0.75 17.65 -7.68
CA MET A 42 0.29 19.03 -7.72
C MET A 42 -0.27 19.50 -6.37
N GLU A 43 -1.06 18.68 -5.69
CA GLU A 43 -1.57 19.03 -4.35
C GLU A 43 -0.45 19.11 -3.31
N MET A 44 0.51 18.18 -3.34
CA MET A 44 1.71 18.24 -2.48
C MET A 44 2.53 19.51 -2.73
N LYS A 45 2.70 19.92 -4.00
CA LYS A 45 3.40 21.16 -4.36
C LYS A 45 2.69 22.40 -3.84
N ARG A 46 1.34 22.42 -3.84
CA ARG A 46 0.55 23.50 -3.25
C ARG A 46 0.77 23.60 -1.74
N ALA A 47 0.81 22.46 -1.04
CA ALA A 47 1.13 22.44 0.39
C ALA A 47 2.53 23.00 0.65
N VAL A 48 3.56 22.54 -0.08
CA VAL A 48 4.92 23.07 0.07
C VAL A 48 4.99 24.57 -0.21
N HIS A 49 4.29 25.06 -1.25
CA HIS A 49 4.24 26.50 -1.56
C HIS A 49 3.58 27.33 -0.45
N ARG A 50 2.64 26.74 0.32
CA ARG A 50 2.05 27.36 1.52
C ARG A 50 2.96 27.33 2.75
N GLY A 51 4.09 26.61 2.69
CA GLY A 51 5.04 26.46 3.80
C GLY A 51 5.03 25.09 4.47
N ALA A 52 4.34 24.09 3.92
CA ALA A 52 4.43 22.73 4.42
C ALA A 52 5.85 22.17 4.29
N THR A 53 6.29 21.43 5.30
CA THR A 53 7.57 20.72 5.26
C THR A 53 7.41 19.42 4.50
N MET A 54 8.28 19.16 3.52
CA MET A 54 8.32 17.87 2.82
C MET A 54 9.60 17.11 3.18
N VAL A 55 9.45 15.82 3.49
CA VAL A 55 10.55 14.87 3.60
C VAL A 55 10.33 13.77 2.59
N VAL A 56 11.39 13.46 1.82
CA VAL A 56 11.37 12.37 0.83
C VAL A 56 12.34 11.28 1.29
N ALA A 57 11.85 10.07 1.48
CA ALA A 57 12.65 8.87 1.73
C ALA A 57 12.56 7.94 0.52
N ASP A 58 13.60 7.93 -0.31
CA ASP A 58 13.70 7.10 -1.52
C ASP A 58 15.19 6.86 -1.83
N PRO A 59 15.60 5.67 -2.28
CA PRO A 59 16.99 5.44 -2.71
C PRO A 59 17.39 6.31 -3.91
N ARG A 60 16.42 6.76 -4.71
CA ARG A 60 16.62 7.60 -5.89
C ARG A 60 16.19 9.02 -5.59
N ARG A 61 16.94 9.97 -6.14
CA ARG A 61 16.62 11.39 -6.03
C ARG A 61 15.55 11.77 -7.06
N ILE A 62 14.29 11.49 -6.72
CA ILE A 62 13.10 11.83 -7.52
C ILE A 62 12.88 13.36 -7.58
N PHE A 63 12.02 13.82 -8.49
CA PHE A 63 11.72 15.26 -8.63
C PHE A 63 11.26 15.90 -7.31
N MET A 64 10.39 15.22 -6.55
CA MET A 64 9.87 15.74 -5.28
C MET A 64 10.99 16.01 -4.26
N ALA A 65 12.12 15.30 -4.32
CA ALA A 65 13.27 15.53 -3.44
C ALA A 65 13.96 16.89 -3.68
N THR A 66 13.70 17.55 -4.82
CA THR A 66 14.20 18.92 -5.07
C THR A 66 13.43 19.99 -4.30
N MET A 67 12.23 19.64 -3.80
CA MET A 67 11.35 20.51 -3.01
C MET A 67 11.30 20.09 -1.53
N ALA A 68 12.01 19.01 -1.18
CA ALA A 68 12.04 18.48 0.17
C ALA A 68 13.03 19.25 1.04
N GLU A 69 12.64 19.51 2.27
CA GLU A 69 13.53 20.02 3.32
C GLU A 69 14.60 18.98 3.68
N LYS A 70 14.20 17.70 3.70
CA LYS A 70 15.12 16.56 3.84
C LYS A 70 14.86 15.51 2.77
N TYR A 71 15.95 15.06 2.16
CA TYR A 71 15.97 13.89 1.31
C TYR A 71 16.79 12.79 2.02
N LEU A 72 16.08 11.76 2.47
CA LEU A 72 16.65 10.61 3.14
C LEU A 72 16.95 9.54 2.10
N GLN A 73 18.20 9.51 1.63
CA GLN A 73 18.65 8.53 0.64
C GLN A 73 18.90 7.17 1.32
N ILE A 74 17.83 6.42 1.53
CA ILE A 74 17.91 5.09 2.14
C ILE A 74 18.54 4.06 1.19
N LYS A 75 19.19 3.03 1.76
CA LYS A 75 19.53 1.81 1.00
C LYS A 75 18.25 1.02 0.70
N PRO A 76 18.05 0.48 -0.52
CA PRO A 76 16.85 -0.30 -0.84
C PRO A 76 16.62 -1.46 0.14
N GLY A 77 15.40 -1.59 0.67
CA GLY A 77 15.02 -2.64 1.60
C GLY A 77 15.39 -2.39 3.07
N SER A 78 15.86 -1.18 3.40
CA SER A 78 16.15 -0.76 4.78
C SER A 78 15.01 0.01 5.45
N ASP A 79 13.83 0.05 4.83
CA ASP A 79 12.67 0.84 5.25
C ASP A 79 12.23 0.54 6.68
N VAL A 80 12.12 -0.74 7.06
CA VAL A 80 11.80 -1.16 8.44
C VAL A 80 12.77 -0.56 9.46
N TRP A 81 14.07 -0.42 9.12
CA TRP A 81 15.05 0.18 10.01
C TRP A 81 14.82 1.68 10.20
N LEU A 82 14.59 2.41 9.10
CA LEU A 82 14.29 3.84 9.17
C LEU A 82 13.04 4.10 10.03
N LEU A 83 11.97 3.35 9.77
CA LEU A 83 10.67 3.58 10.41
C LEU A 83 10.67 3.22 11.89
N ASN A 84 11.28 2.10 12.27
CA ASN A 84 11.41 1.75 13.68
C ASN A 84 12.36 2.67 14.44
N ALA A 85 13.38 3.24 13.78
CA ALA A 85 14.24 4.23 14.40
C ALA A 85 13.56 5.59 14.56
N MET A 86 12.67 5.98 13.63
CA MET A 86 11.78 7.12 13.87
C MET A 86 10.87 6.87 15.07
N ALA A 87 10.27 5.68 15.17
CA ALA A 87 9.45 5.30 16.31
C ALA A 87 10.25 5.31 17.63
N HIS A 88 11.48 4.80 17.61
CA HIS A 88 12.39 4.85 18.74
C HIS A 88 12.58 6.27 19.27
N VAL A 89 12.91 7.22 18.39
CA VAL A 89 13.11 8.64 18.76
C VAL A 89 11.83 9.24 19.35
N ILE A 90 10.68 9.00 18.72
CA ILE A 90 9.39 9.54 19.18
C ILE A 90 9.06 9.04 20.59
N ILE A 91 9.33 7.76 20.88
CA ILE A 91 9.05 7.16 22.17
C ILE A 91 10.09 7.57 23.23
N GLU A 92 11.37 7.59 22.88
CA GLU A 92 12.46 7.97 23.80
C GLU A 92 12.32 9.42 24.26
N GLU A 93 11.90 10.31 23.37
CA GLU A 93 11.71 11.74 23.66
C GLU A 93 10.30 12.11 24.16
N ASP A 94 9.45 11.11 24.41
CA ASP A 94 8.07 11.27 24.90
C ASP A 94 7.20 12.17 24.00
N LEU A 95 7.36 12.05 22.68
CA LEU A 95 6.62 12.81 21.65
C LEU A 95 5.35 12.09 21.17
N ILE A 96 4.85 11.13 21.96
CA ILE A 96 3.64 10.37 21.64
C ILE A 96 2.37 11.12 22.06
N ASP A 97 1.27 10.85 21.38
CA ASP A 97 -0.07 11.26 21.82
C ASP A 97 -0.60 10.23 22.83
N HIS A 98 -0.25 10.42 24.11
CA HIS A 98 -0.63 9.53 25.21
C HIS A 98 -2.13 9.26 25.28
N ASP A 99 -2.94 10.30 25.04
CA ASP A 99 -4.39 10.24 25.09
C ASP A 99 -4.94 9.38 23.94
N PHE A 100 -4.41 9.56 22.73
CA PHE A 100 -4.79 8.75 21.57
C PHE A 100 -4.37 7.29 21.76
N VAL A 101 -3.11 7.05 22.18
CA VAL A 101 -2.58 5.71 22.44
C VAL A 101 -3.45 4.98 23.46
N ALA A 102 -3.79 5.61 24.58
CA ALA A 102 -4.60 5.00 25.62
C ALA A 102 -6.05 4.69 25.20
N LYS A 103 -6.64 5.51 24.33
CA LYS A 103 -8.07 5.39 23.95
C LYS A 103 -8.31 4.57 22.69
N HIS A 104 -7.35 4.55 21.76
CA HIS A 104 -7.57 4.08 20.38
C HIS A 104 -6.56 3.02 19.91
N THR A 105 -5.67 2.56 20.77
CA THR A 105 -4.68 1.54 20.41
C THR A 105 -4.65 0.40 21.44
N GLU A 106 -4.02 -0.70 21.05
CA GLU A 106 -3.74 -1.83 21.92
C GLU A 106 -2.28 -2.26 21.75
N ASN A 107 -1.76 -2.97 22.76
CA ASN A 107 -0.43 -3.59 22.70
C ASN A 107 0.76 -2.63 22.44
N PHE A 108 0.63 -1.36 22.81
CA PHE A 108 1.68 -0.34 22.61
C PHE A 108 3.00 -0.67 23.34
N GLU A 109 2.94 -1.29 24.52
CA GLU A 109 4.15 -1.69 25.25
C GLU A 109 5.02 -2.68 24.46
N ALA A 110 4.42 -3.60 23.69
CA ALA A 110 5.18 -4.50 22.84
C ALA A 110 5.92 -3.75 21.72
N VAL A 111 5.31 -2.69 21.17
CA VAL A 111 5.95 -1.81 20.18
C VAL A 111 7.12 -1.08 20.82
N LYS A 112 6.91 -0.48 22.01
CA LYS A 112 7.94 0.20 22.77
C LYS A 112 9.16 -0.69 23.04
N GLU A 113 8.94 -1.92 23.51
CA GLU A 113 10.03 -2.88 23.71
C GLU A 113 10.73 -3.27 22.40
N ALA A 114 9.97 -3.50 21.33
CA ALA A 114 10.52 -3.90 20.03
C ALA A 114 11.43 -2.83 19.41
N VAL A 115 11.07 -1.54 19.55
CA VAL A 115 11.81 -0.44 18.90
C VAL A 115 13.04 0.03 19.68
N LYS A 116 13.24 -0.39 20.94
CA LYS A 116 14.40 0.03 21.77
C LYS A 116 15.76 -0.17 21.11
N LYS A 117 15.92 -1.23 20.32
CA LYS A 117 17.20 -1.55 19.64
C LYS A 117 17.45 -0.72 18.37
N TYR A 118 16.45 0.00 17.87
CA TYR A 118 16.54 0.76 16.63
C TYR A 118 16.98 2.19 16.92
N THR A 119 18.14 2.38 17.54
CA THR A 119 18.66 3.73 17.76
C THR A 119 18.99 4.38 16.40
N PRO A 120 18.96 5.73 16.30
CA PRO A 120 19.36 6.42 15.07
C PRO A 120 20.77 6.03 14.58
N GLU A 121 21.71 5.81 15.50
CA GLU A 121 23.07 5.34 15.20
C GLU A 121 23.08 3.93 14.59
N ALA A 122 22.32 2.98 15.17
CA ALA A 122 22.22 1.64 14.61
C ALA A 122 21.52 1.66 13.23
N ALA A 123 20.53 2.53 13.06
CA ALA A 123 19.82 2.69 11.79
C ALA A 123 20.72 3.26 10.68
N GLU A 124 21.71 4.10 10.99
CA GLU A 124 22.66 4.63 9.99
C GLU A 124 23.42 3.51 9.28
N GLU A 125 23.87 2.49 10.01
CA GLU A 125 24.61 1.35 9.44
C GLU A 125 23.80 0.63 8.34
N HIS A 126 22.50 0.46 8.59
CA HIS A 126 21.58 -0.25 7.70
C HIS A 126 20.97 0.63 6.61
N THR A 127 20.59 1.85 6.95
CA THR A 127 19.85 2.76 6.05
C THR A 127 20.75 3.68 5.26
N GLY A 128 21.92 4.03 5.79
CA GLY A 128 22.77 5.12 5.27
C GLY A 128 22.25 6.53 5.57
N VAL A 129 21.18 6.67 6.36
CA VAL A 129 20.64 7.97 6.77
C VAL A 129 21.36 8.47 8.00
N HIS A 130 21.82 9.72 7.98
CA HIS A 130 22.52 10.32 9.11
C HIS A 130 21.61 10.40 10.35
N PRO A 131 22.09 10.06 11.57
CA PRO A 131 21.28 10.02 12.78
C PRO A 131 20.53 11.33 13.08
N ASP A 132 21.17 12.48 12.81
CA ASP A 132 20.54 13.79 13.04
C ASP A 132 19.38 14.09 12.09
N ASP A 133 19.47 13.65 10.82
CA ASP A 133 18.38 13.83 9.86
C ASP A 133 17.19 12.94 10.21
N LEU A 134 17.46 11.73 10.71
CA LEU A 134 16.46 10.81 11.22
C LEU A 134 15.75 11.39 12.45
N ARG A 135 16.51 11.85 13.45
CA ARG A 135 15.95 12.50 14.65
C ARG A 135 15.13 13.74 14.30
N TRP A 136 15.66 14.59 13.43
CA TRP A 136 14.94 15.78 12.97
C TRP A 136 13.62 15.40 12.29
N THR A 137 13.63 14.38 11.42
CA THR A 137 12.42 13.92 10.72
C THR A 137 11.40 13.36 11.70
N ALA A 138 11.82 12.50 12.63
CA ALA A 138 10.97 11.91 13.65
C ALA A 138 10.31 12.97 14.54
N ARG A 139 11.10 13.91 15.07
CA ARG A 139 10.62 15.04 15.89
C ARG A 139 9.65 15.91 15.12
N LYS A 140 10.01 16.29 13.88
CA LYS A 140 9.19 17.18 13.05
C LYS A 140 7.86 16.53 12.67
N TYR A 141 7.88 15.25 12.31
CA TYR A 141 6.67 14.48 12.06
C TYR A 141 5.78 14.44 13.30
N ALA A 142 6.29 14.00 14.44
CA ALA A 142 5.49 13.80 15.65
C ALA A 142 4.91 15.08 16.26
N THR A 143 5.59 16.22 16.07
CA THR A 143 5.16 17.51 16.63
C THR A 143 4.32 18.36 15.66
N THR A 144 4.09 17.89 14.42
CA THR A 144 3.26 18.62 13.44
C THR A 144 1.86 18.03 13.41
N GLU A 145 0.85 18.84 13.74
CA GLU A 145 -0.55 18.40 13.85
C GLU A 145 -1.11 17.81 12.55
N LYS A 146 -0.82 18.45 11.40
CA LYS A 146 -1.25 18.03 10.06
C LYS A 146 -0.14 17.32 9.30
N ALA A 147 0.26 16.16 9.80
CA ALA A 147 1.32 15.34 9.22
C ALA A 147 0.75 14.10 8.53
N GLY A 148 0.97 14.01 7.22
CA GLY A 148 0.55 12.88 6.40
C GLY A 148 1.73 12.02 5.93
N ILE A 149 1.55 10.71 5.95
CA ILE A 149 2.44 9.74 5.32
C ILE A 149 1.87 9.35 3.96
N TYR A 150 2.69 9.40 2.90
CA TYR A 150 2.32 9.09 1.53
C TYR A 150 3.29 8.06 0.96
N TYR A 151 2.78 6.87 0.61
CA TYR A 151 3.64 5.75 0.21
C TYR A 151 3.03 4.91 -0.92
N THR A 152 3.85 4.10 -1.60
CA THR A 152 3.38 3.17 -2.63
C THR A 152 4.32 1.94 -2.75
N LEU A 153 4.62 1.50 -3.97
CA LEU A 153 5.36 0.29 -4.30
C LEU A 153 6.75 0.18 -3.64
N GLY A 154 7.46 1.29 -3.42
CA GLY A 154 8.75 1.28 -2.71
C GLY A 154 8.64 0.92 -1.22
N ILE A 155 7.43 0.64 -0.73
CA ILE A 155 7.15 0.09 0.59
C ILE A 155 6.53 -1.31 0.47
N THR A 156 5.61 -1.52 -0.48
CA THR A 156 4.83 -2.75 -0.56
C THR A 156 5.50 -3.88 -1.35
N GLU A 157 6.32 -3.58 -2.36
CA GLU A 157 6.97 -4.57 -3.23
C GLU A 157 8.32 -5.02 -2.68
N HIS A 158 8.31 -5.39 -1.41
CA HIS A 158 9.47 -5.88 -0.66
C HIS A 158 9.14 -7.21 0.01
N SER A 159 10.17 -8.01 0.30
CA SER A 159 10.04 -9.23 1.12
C SER A 159 9.45 -8.96 2.52
N HIS A 160 9.59 -7.73 3.01
CA HIS A 160 9.07 -7.26 4.30
C HIS A 160 8.01 -6.15 4.11
N GLY A 161 7.29 -6.12 2.98
CA GLY A 161 6.34 -5.05 2.67
C GLY A 161 5.19 -4.93 3.69
N THR A 162 4.77 -6.05 4.27
CA THR A 162 3.77 -6.03 5.36
C THR A 162 4.34 -5.37 6.63
N ASP A 163 5.58 -5.67 6.98
CA ASP A 163 6.24 -5.10 8.17
C ASP A 163 6.46 -3.59 8.00
N ASN A 164 6.81 -3.14 6.79
CA ASN A 164 6.92 -1.73 6.46
C ASN A 164 5.59 -1.00 6.70
N VAL A 165 4.48 -1.57 6.24
CA VAL A 165 3.13 -0.99 6.42
C VAL A 165 2.77 -0.95 7.91
N TYR A 166 3.09 -1.97 8.69
CA TYR A 166 2.88 -1.93 10.14
C TYR A 166 3.74 -0.87 10.84
N ALA A 167 5.01 -0.72 10.43
CA ALA A 167 5.88 0.31 11.00
C ALA A 167 5.36 1.73 10.70
N LEU A 168 4.88 2.00 9.47
CA LEU A 168 4.22 3.26 9.13
C LEU A 168 2.94 3.48 9.95
N ALA A 169 2.11 2.44 10.10
CA ALA A 169 0.87 2.53 10.85
C ALA A 169 1.13 2.81 12.34
N ASN A 170 2.16 2.20 12.92
CA ASN A 170 2.59 2.48 14.29
C ASN A 170 2.97 3.95 14.46
N LEU A 171 3.70 4.55 13.51
CA LEU A 171 4.02 5.98 13.55
C LEU A 171 2.76 6.85 13.54
N VAL A 172 1.75 6.51 12.73
CA VAL A 172 0.48 7.25 12.66
C VAL A 172 -0.32 7.14 13.95
N LEU A 173 -0.37 5.94 14.55
CA LEU A 173 -1.11 5.69 15.78
C LEU A 173 -0.43 6.34 16.99
N MET A 174 0.89 6.21 17.14
CA MET A 174 1.59 6.73 18.32
C MET A 174 1.61 8.26 18.37
N THR A 175 1.45 8.94 17.24
CA THR A 175 1.36 10.41 17.15
C THR A 175 -0.07 10.91 17.01
N GLY A 176 -1.07 10.01 17.05
CA GLY A 176 -2.48 10.38 16.94
C GLY A 176 -2.85 11.10 15.64
N HIS A 177 -2.19 10.79 14.52
CA HIS A 177 -2.49 11.41 13.21
C HIS A 177 -3.65 10.76 12.46
N LEU A 178 -4.27 9.72 13.02
CA LEU A 178 -5.45 9.07 12.45
C LEU A 178 -6.75 9.79 12.87
N GLY A 179 -7.69 9.95 11.94
CA GLY A 179 -8.97 10.60 12.20
C GLY A 179 -8.91 12.13 12.26
N LYS A 180 -7.79 12.73 11.86
CA LYS A 180 -7.57 14.18 11.75
C LYS A 180 -7.49 14.60 10.27
N PRO A 181 -7.96 15.79 9.89
CA PRO A 181 -7.86 16.27 8.51
C PRO A 181 -6.40 16.47 8.09
N SER A 182 -6.12 16.31 6.80
CA SER A 182 -4.80 16.59 6.20
C SER A 182 -3.63 15.84 6.86
N SER A 183 -3.90 14.63 7.36
CA SER A 183 -2.95 13.82 8.14
C SER A 183 -2.94 12.37 7.65
N GLY A 184 -2.69 11.42 8.54
CA GLY A 184 -3.00 10.01 8.34
C GLY A 184 -1.99 9.24 7.48
N MET A 185 -2.42 8.05 7.10
CA MET A 185 -1.70 7.10 6.27
C MET A 185 -2.35 6.99 4.89
N ASN A 186 -1.58 7.30 3.85
CA ASN A 186 -2.11 7.51 2.51
C ASN A 186 -1.36 6.62 1.48
N PRO A 187 -1.77 5.34 1.31
CA PRO A 187 -1.31 4.51 0.21
C PRO A 187 -1.75 5.10 -1.15
N LEU A 188 -0.78 5.50 -1.96
CA LEU A 188 -1.01 6.01 -3.31
C LEU A 188 -1.19 4.83 -4.27
N ARG A 189 -2.45 4.45 -4.48
CA ARG A 189 -2.83 3.36 -5.39
C ARG A 189 -2.56 3.73 -6.85
N GLY A 190 -2.10 2.77 -7.65
CA GLY A 190 -1.62 3.01 -9.01
C GLY A 190 -2.73 3.09 -10.06
N GLN A 191 -3.34 1.95 -10.39
CA GLN A 191 -4.35 1.86 -11.45
C GLN A 191 -5.63 2.61 -11.09
N ASN A 192 -6.31 3.18 -12.09
CA ASN A 192 -7.47 4.05 -11.94
C ASN A 192 -8.60 3.49 -11.06
N ASN A 193 -8.87 2.17 -11.14
CA ASN A 193 -9.99 1.54 -10.46
C ASN A 193 -9.56 0.37 -9.55
N VAL A 194 -8.30 0.30 -9.14
CA VAL A 194 -7.88 -0.73 -8.17
C VAL A 194 -8.61 -0.59 -6.83
N GLN A 195 -9.00 0.64 -6.45
CA GLN A 195 -9.87 0.87 -5.29
C GLN A 195 -11.26 0.27 -5.52
N GLY A 196 -11.94 0.66 -6.60
CA GLY A 196 -13.30 0.18 -6.90
C GLY A 196 -13.38 -1.31 -7.19
N ALA A 197 -12.36 -1.92 -7.79
CA ALA A 197 -12.29 -3.37 -7.98
C ALA A 197 -12.29 -4.10 -6.61
N ASN A 198 -11.49 -3.62 -5.65
CA ASN A 198 -11.51 -4.16 -4.29
C ASN A 198 -12.85 -3.90 -3.59
N ASP A 199 -13.42 -2.70 -3.75
CA ASP A 199 -14.75 -2.36 -3.20
C ASP A 199 -15.84 -3.27 -3.75
N ALA A 200 -15.73 -3.68 -5.02
CA ALA A 200 -16.63 -4.60 -5.71
C ALA A 200 -16.34 -6.09 -5.42
N GLY A 201 -15.38 -6.42 -4.57
CA GLY A 201 -15.08 -7.80 -4.19
C GLY A 201 -14.24 -8.57 -5.23
N ALA A 202 -13.48 -7.89 -6.09
CA ALA A 202 -12.48 -8.53 -6.97
C ALA A 202 -11.24 -8.97 -6.16
N THR A 203 -11.46 -9.84 -5.19
CA THR A 203 -10.48 -10.34 -4.23
C THR A 203 -10.94 -11.70 -3.72
N PRO A 204 -10.02 -12.64 -3.45
CA PRO A 204 -10.40 -13.99 -3.04
C PRO A 204 -11.00 -14.08 -1.62
N VAL A 205 -10.95 -13.01 -0.83
CA VAL A 205 -11.28 -13.04 0.61
C VAL A 205 -12.53 -12.24 0.99
N PHE A 206 -13.03 -11.38 0.09
CA PHE A 206 -14.17 -10.50 0.39
C PHE A 206 -15.22 -10.53 -0.71
N TYR A 207 -16.48 -10.47 -0.29
CA TYR A 207 -17.58 -9.98 -1.11
C TYR A 207 -17.54 -8.44 -1.23
N PRO A 208 -18.35 -7.83 -2.14
CA PRO A 208 -18.45 -6.38 -2.22
C PRO A 208 -18.67 -5.70 -0.86
N GLY A 209 -18.00 -4.57 -0.66
CA GLY A 209 -18.02 -3.81 0.59
C GLY A 209 -17.18 -4.42 1.72
N TYR A 210 -16.08 -5.13 1.39
CA TYR A 210 -15.12 -5.68 2.36
C TYR A 210 -15.71 -6.67 3.36
N GLN A 211 -16.70 -7.46 2.95
CA GLN A 211 -17.34 -8.45 3.81
C GLN A 211 -16.69 -9.81 3.61
N SER A 212 -16.12 -10.39 4.67
CA SER A 212 -15.36 -11.64 4.56
C SER A 212 -16.21 -12.79 4.03
N VAL A 213 -15.65 -13.57 3.09
CA VAL A 213 -16.28 -14.81 2.60
C VAL A 213 -16.45 -15.88 3.70
N SER A 214 -15.62 -15.79 4.74
CA SER A 214 -15.65 -16.68 5.89
C SER A 214 -16.66 -16.26 6.96
N ASP A 215 -17.25 -15.06 6.86
CA ASP A 215 -18.34 -14.62 7.73
C ASP A 215 -19.66 -15.30 7.30
N PRO A 216 -20.26 -16.16 8.15
CA PRO A 216 -21.52 -16.82 7.82
C PRO A 216 -22.68 -15.86 7.55
N ALA A 217 -22.70 -14.69 8.21
CA ALA A 217 -23.77 -13.70 8.03
C ALA A 217 -23.66 -13.01 6.66
N ALA A 218 -22.44 -12.58 6.29
CA ALA A 218 -22.16 -12.05 4.96
C ALA A 218 -22.49 -13.08 3.87
N ARG A 219 -22.02 -14.33 4.02
CA ARG A 219 -22.30 -15.40 3.06
C ARG A 219 -23.80 -15.63 2.89
N ALA A 220 -24.55 -15.77 3.99
CA ALA A 220 -26.00 -15.98 3.94
C ALA A 220 -26.74 -14.86 3.20
N LYS A 221 -26.30 -13.60 3.37
CA LYS A 221 -26.84 -12.45 2.64
C LYS A 221 -26.64 -12.59 1.13
N TYR A 222 -25.43 -12.93 0.68
CA TYR A 222 -25.14 -13.09 -0.74
C TYR A 222 -25.78 -14.34 -1.35
N GLU A 223 -25.84 -15.45 -0.62
CA GLU A 223 -26.57 -16.66 -1.05
C GLU A 223 -28.06 -16.35 -1.29
N ALA A 224 -28.69 -15.61 -0.39
CA ALA A 224 -30.08 -15.21 -0.53
C ALA A 224 -30.31 -14.28 -1.73
N ALA A 225 -29.38 -13.35 -1.98
CA ALA A 225 -29.49 -12.41 -3.10
C ALA A 225 -29.23 -13.07 -4.46
N TRP A 226 -28.29 -14.02 -4.54
CA TRP A 226 -27.86 -14.63 -5.81
C TRP A 226 -28.54 -15.97 -6.10
N GLY A 227 -29.26 -16.55 -5.14
CA GLY A 227 -29.99 -17.80 -5.32
C GLY A 227 -29.10 -19.04 -5.47
N VAL A 228 -27.85 -18.97 -5.01
CA VAL A 228 -26.86 -20.05 -5.10
C VAL A 228 -26.13 -20.25 -3.78
N LYS A 229 -25.61 -21.46 -3.54
CA LYS A 229 -24.73 -21.73 -2.41
C LYS A 229 -23.31 -21.28 -2.71
N LEU A 230 -22.67 -20.67 -1.72
CA LEU A 230 -21.33 -20.09 -1.87
C LEU A 230 -20.32 -20.80 -0.97
N GLY A 231 -19.06 -20.80 -1.39
CA GLY A 231 -17.95 -21.33 -0.60
C GLY A 231 -17.70 -20.52 0.67
N ALA A 232 -17.19 -21.20 1.71
CA ALA A 232 -16.78 -20.58 2.97
C ALA A 232 -15.30 -20.15 3.00
N GLU A 233 -14.51 -20.79 2.14
CA GLU A 233 -13.07 -20.69 2.16
C GLU A 233 -12.61 -19.59 1.20
N PRO A 234 -11.62 -18.79 1.59
CA PRO A 234 -10.95 -17.88 0.67
C PRO A 234 -10.42 -18.58 -0.58
N GLY A 235 -10.50 -17.89 -1.71
CA GLY A 235 -9.83 -18.32 -2.94
C GLY A 235 -8.31 -18.15 -2.88
N LEU A 236 -7.64 -18.53 -3.97
CA LEU A 236 -6.22 -18.27 -4.15
C LEU A 236 -5.99 -16.79 -4.49
N ASN A 237 -4.96 -16.17 -3.90
CA ASN A 237 -4.47 -14.88 -4.36
C ASN A 237 -3.58 -15.02 -5.60
N LEU A 238 -3.33 -13.93 -6.31
CA LEU A 238 -2.58 -13.94 -7.57
C LEU A 238 -1.22 -14.65 -7.46
N ASN A 239 -0.46 -14.42 -6.39
CA ASN A 239 0.83 -15.09 -6.17
C ASN A 239 0.68 -16.61 -6.03
N GLN A 240 -0.34 -17.07 -5.32
CA GLN A 240 -0.66 -18.50 -5.21
C GLN A 240 -1.14 -19.07 -6.54
N MET A 241 -1.93 -18.31 -7.30
CA MET A 241 -2.40 -18.70 -8.63
C MET A 241 -1.22 -18.89 -9.58
N MET A 242 -0.31 -17.92 -9.66
CA MET A 242 0.86 -18.01 -10.56
C MET A 242 1.77 -19.20 -10.21
N LYS A 243 1.93 -19.53 -8.93
CA LYS A 243 2.73 -20.70 -8.49
C LYS A 243 2.09 -22.06 -8.78
N THR A 244 0.78 -22.10 -9.01
CA THR A 244 0.01 -23.34 -9.20
C THR A 244 -0.64 -23.43 -10.58
N LEU A 245 -0.25 -22.51 -11.47
CA LEU A 245 -0.76 -22.41 -12.83
C LEU A 245 -0.31 -23.63 -13.65
N GLY A 246 -1.25 -24.29 -14.32
CA GLY A 246 -1.01 -25.53 -15.06
C GLY A 246 -0.96 -26.80 -14.19
N ASP A 247 -0.89 -26.66 -12.86
CA ASP A 247 -0.99 -27.77 -11.90
C ASP A 247 -2.39 -27.82 -11.28
N GLN A 248 -2.61 -27.07 -10.19
CA GLN A 248 -3.92 -27.02 -9.53
C GLN A 248 -4.92 -26.18 -10.32
N ILE A 249 -4.45 -25.11 -10.98
CA ILE A 249 -5.26 -24.30 -11.87
C ILE A 249 -5.11 -24.86 -13.28
N ARG A 250 -6.18 -25.49 -13.77
CA ARG A 250 -6.24 -26.08 -15.12
C ARG A 250 -6.96 -25.19 -16.13
N GLY A 251 -7.79 -24.26 -15.65
CA GLY A 251 -8.49 -23.29 -16.49
C GLY A 251 -8.41 -21.89 -15.88
N LEU A 252 -8.24 -20.88 -16.72
CA LEU A 252 -8.09 -19.49 -16.28
C LEU A 252 -8.90 -18.55 -17.18
N PHE A 253 -9.53 -17.55 -16.56
CA PHE A 253 -10.15 -16.44 -17.26
C PHE A 253 -9.51 -15.14 -16.79
N ILE A 254 -8.74 -14.50 -17.68
CA ILE A 254 -8.06 -13.22 -17.45
C ILE A 254 -8.89 -12.08 -18.05
N LEU A 255 -9.12 -11.04 -17.27
CA LEU A 255 -9.90 -9.87 -17.69
C LEU A 255 -9.04 -8.60 -17.55
N GLY A 256 -8.63 -8.02 -18.69
CA GLY A 256 -7.92 -6.73 -18.72
C GLY A 256 -6.56 -6.74 -18.02
N GLU A 257 -5.79 -7.82 -18.14
CA GLU A 257 -4.49 -7.98 -17.49
C GLU A 257 -3.50 -8.74 -18.40
N ASP A 258 -2.25 -8.26 -18.43
CA ASP A 258 -1.16 -8.88 -19.19
C ASP A 258 -0.14 -9.52 -18.24
N ILE A 259 -0.51 -10.68 -17.67
CA ILE A 259 0.28 -11.36 -16.62
C ILE A 259 1.67 -11.82 -17.10
N VAL A 260 1.87 -12.05 -18.40
CA VAL A 260 3.20 -12.38 -18.95
C VAL A 260 4.15 -11.20 -18.83
N LEU A 261 3.64 -9.97 -18.98
CA LEU A 261 4.44 -8.75 -18.88
C LEU A 261 4.54 -8.24 -17.45
N SER A 262 3.45 -8.33 -16.67
CA SER A 262 3.36 -7.70 -15.34
C SER A 262 3.81 -8.59 -14.18
N GLU A 263 3.69 -9.92 -14.29
CA GLU A 263 4.05 -10.81 -13.18
C GLU A 263 5.55 -11.15 -13.16
N PRO A 264 6.15 -11.31 -11.96
CA PRO A 264 7.55 -11.69 -11.85
C PRO A 264 7.79 -13.13 -12.30
N ASN A 265 9.03 -13.43 -12.68
CA ASN A 265 9.45 -14.76 -13.15
C ASN A 265 8.63 -15.25 -14.34
N VAL A 266 8.66 -14.46 -15.42
CA VAL A 266 7.91 -14.70 -16.66
C VAL A 266 8.04 -16.14 -17.18
N SER A 267 9.22 -16.75 -17.12
CA SER A 267 9.41 -18.12 -17.60
C SER A 267 8.52 -19.13 -16.87
N HIS A 268 8.34 -18.97 -15.55
CA HIS A 268 7.44 -19.84 -14.79
C HIS A 268 5.97 -19.60 -15.14
N VAL A 269 5.58 -18.34 -15.36
CA VAL A 269 4.22 -17.99 -15.80
C VAL A 269 3.94 -18.59 -17.19
N GLU A 270 4.87 -18.45 -18.14
CA GLU A 270 4.76 -19.03 -19.48
C GLU A 270 4.70 -20.56 -19.46
N GLU A 271 5.50 -21.23 -18.63
CA GLU A 271 5.43 -22.68 -18.41
C GLU A 271 4.04 -23.10 -17.91
N GLY A 272 3.51 -22.38 -16.91
CA GLY A 272 2.18 -22.63 -16.36
C GLY A 272 1.06 -22.40 -17.37
N LEU A 273 1.13 -21.32 -18.17
CA LEU A 273 0.16 -21.01 -19.21
C LEU A 273 0.12 -22.08 -20.30
N ASN A 274 1.27 -22.63 -20.73
CA ASN A 274 1.33 -23.73 -21.69
C ASN A 274 0.77 -25.06 -21.15
N ALA A 275 0.70 -25.21 -19.83
CA ALA A 275 0.21 -26.41 -19.16
C ALA A 275 -1.29 -26.33 -18.78
N LEU A 276 -1.95 -25.19 -19.05
CA LEU A 276 -3.39 -25.05 -18.89
C LEU A 276 -4.15 -25.94 -19.88
N ASP A 277 -5.31 -26.45 -19.46
CA ASP A 277 -6.25 -27.13 -20.34
C ASP A 277 -7.10 -26.13 -21.13
N PHE A 278 -7.31 -24.92 -20.58
CA PHE A 278 -8.09 -23.88 -21.24
C PHE A 278 -7.81 -22.46 -20.70
N LEU A 279 -7.54 -21.50 -21.59
CA LEU A 279 -7.35 -20.10 -21.26
C LEU A 279 -8.31 -19.20 -22.05
N VAL A 280 -9.09 -18.42 -21.31
CA VAL A 280 -9.90 -17.32 -21.85
C VAL A 280 -9.26 -16.00 -21.45
N ILE A 281 -9.15 -15.07 -22.40
CA ILE A 281 -8.82 -13.69 -22.11
C ILE A 281 -9.92 -12.76 -22.62
N GLN A 282 -10.17 -11.68 -21.89
CA GLN A 282 -11.02 -10.59 -22.33
C GLN A 282 -10.23 -9.28 -22.32
N GLU A 283 -9.95 -8.76 -23.51
CA GLU A 283 -9.05 -7.63 -23.72
C GLU A 283 -9.53 -6.76 -24.90
N PRO A 284 -9.28 -5.43 -24.88
CA PRO A 284 -9.50 -4.58 -26.04
C PRO A 284 -8.37 -4.69 -27.08
N PHE A 285 -7.19 -5.19 -26.69
CA PHE A 285 -6.02 -5.33 -27.56
C PHE A 285 -5.31 -6.66 -27.32
N LEU A 286 -4.66 -7.20 -28.36
CA LEU A 286 -3.76 -8.33 -28.18
C LEU A 286 -2.50 -7.89 -27.41
N ASN A 287 -2.08 -8.71 -26.46
CA ASN A 287 -0.95 -8.47 -25.55
C ASN A 287 -0.04 -9.71 -25.44
N GLU A 288 0.97 -9.67 -24.57
CA GLU A 288 1.93 -10.77 -24.47
C GLU A 288 1.26 -12.07 -24.00
N THR A 289 0.33 -11.97 -23.05
CA THR A 289 -0.50 -13.08 -22.55
C THR A 289 -1.40 -13.68 -23.63
N SER A 290 -1.82 -12.88 -24.63
CA SER A 290 -2.79 -13.30 -25.64
C SER A 290 -2.32 -14.47 -26.51
N ARG A 291 -1.01 -14.68 -26.64
CA ARG A 291 -0.44 -15.78 -27.43
C ARG A 291 -0.74 -17.17 -26.86
N TYR A 292 -1.11 -17.25 -25.58
CA TYR A 292 -1.42 -18.50 -24.89
C TYR A 292 -2.91 -18.81 -24.87
N ALA A 293 -3.77 -17.88 -25.32
CA ALA A 293 -5.21 -18.01 -25.15
C ALA A 293 -5.84 -18.94 -26.18
N ASP A 294 -6.77 -19.79 -25.71
CA ASP A 294 -7.65 -20.57 -26.57
C ASP A 294 -8.80 -19.72 -27.11
N VAL A 295 -9.30 -18.80 -26.29
CA VAL A 295 -10.40 -17.89 -26.64
C VAL A 295 -10.08 -16.47 -26.23
N ILE A 296 -10.29 -15.53 -27.15
CA ILE A 296 -10.14 -14.10 -26.94
C ILE A 296 -11.50 -13.43 -27.13
N PHE A 297 -12.03 -12.83 -26.07
CA PHE A 297 -13.22 -12.00 -26.13
C PHE A 297 -12.82 -10.52 -26.27
N PRO A 298 -13.28 -9.82 -27.33
CA PRO A 298 -13.03 -8.39 -27.44
C PRO A 298 -13.77 -7.64 -26.32
N SER A 299 -13.11 -6.65 -25.73
CA SER A 299 -13.71 -5.76 -24.75
C SER A 299 -13.69 -4.32 -25.25
N SER A 300 -14.63 -3.50 -24.77
CA SER A 300 -14.64 -2.07 -25.11
C SER A 300 -13.63 -1.28 -24.28
N VAL A 301 -13.14 -0.17 -24.82
CA VAL A 301 -12.23 0.74 -24.09
C VAL A 301 -13.01 1.72 -23.22
N PHE A 302 -12.31 2.50 -22.38
CA PHE A 302 -12.94 3.44 -21.45
C PHE A 302 -13.86 4.46 -22.16
N ALA A 303 -13.52 4.88 -23.40
CA ALA A 303 -14.29 5.84 -24.17
C ALA A 303 -15.62 5.28 -24.74
N GLU A 304 -15.81 3.97 -24.67
CA GLU A 304 -16.95 3.24 -25.24
C GLU A 304 -17.87 2.65 -24.15
N LYS A 305 -17.56 2.91 -22.88
CA LYS A 305 -18.32 2.43 -21.71
C LYS A 305 -18.76 3.61 -20.82
N ASP A 306 -19.66 3.29 -19.89
CA ASP A 306 -20.10 4.15 -18.80
C ASP A 306 -20.11 3.33 -17.49
N GLY A 307 -19.96 3.98 -16.33
CA GLY A 307 -19.91 3.32 -15.02
C GLY A 307 -19.24 4.09 -13.89
#